data_AF-A0AAQ1PL61-F1
#
_entry.id   AF-A0AAQ1PL61-F1
#
_cell.length_a   1.000
_cell.length_b   1.000
_cell.length_c   1.000
_cell.angle_alpha   90.00
_cell.angle_beta   90.00
_cell.angle_gamma   90.00
#
_symmetry.space_group_name_H-M   'P 1'
#
loop_
_entity.id
_entity.type
_entity.pdbx_description
1 polymer ?
#
loop_
_entity_poly.entity_id
_entity_poly.type
_entity_poly.pdbx_seq_one_letter_code
_entity_poly.pdbx_strand_id
1 'polypeptide(L)'
;MAGLSLGIVSCRSTDNAVDTGSGGKAIVKVNLLRTETEDDKPVKIGASNHLATSPEIQKQNIAFDDKHNFEVTFSPASTVNKLAAVNPMAATPTPLNPGVMYKVVVYDSNGAYVEQKNFTYGVNDTSGFQLNGDQNYTFVAYSINSKTGVPDVDSPNSLASAGVVGATGDLMYFKTNMTVTGNQDNNLNVILKHRYSQITTIIDATGIGNVMNASGVIIPTNTSANLKFANDQVLTYNGIDPNGASVTFPASELGKLSAKSDPTILISDTSLSGELNLNSLTIGSTTRNNIKIKNLKVNPGYRYDLTLKLDGVLKTIRVLSIVPDGWNSNLSDGLYTNIARSKLNNLTNFGPNGTVRVQNFSFATLNVSTATDTDISTAIDNADIIWIGYVANSYLPVGSAKRNALETKINEKKKFFFVANDSDSGGAYFPGFSTLAGYNFGYDTFATIQTTVLEGEGPMKGIFGSIPGTTTIQQTRSIGKINSYPVGAKPFLMNPDGTYNAVVGDNFMTVSDNSWYINYESTDGFYNGTTSCTDNQYSIMFCNIFETAINYIKNNP
;
A
#
# COMPACT_ATOMS: atom_id res chain seq x y z
N MET A 1 -70.20 51.59 19.25
CA MET A 1 -69.18 52.10 20.19
C MET A 1 -67.82 51.73 19.60
N ALA A 2 -66.98 52.75 19.35
CA ALA A 2 -65.54 52.73 19.01
C ALA A 2 -65.03 51.64 18.03
N GLY A 3 -64.55 51.90 16.81
CA GLY A 3 -63.70 53.02 16.40
C GLY A 3 -62.22 52.66 16.63
N LEU A 4 -61.54 52.11 15.62
CA LEU A 4 -60.11 52.38 15.38
C LEU A 4 -59.71 52.00 13.94
N SER A 5 -59.41 53.03 13.14
CA SER A 5 -58.64 52.91 11.91
C SER A 5 -57.15 53.08 12.21
N LEU A 6 -56.28 52.29 11.59
CA LEU A 6 -54.93 52.72 11.23
C LEU A 6 -54.54 52.04 9.92
N GLY A 7 -54.34 52.86 8.89
CA GLY A 7 -53.84 52.43 7.59
C GLY A 7 -52.34 52.17 7.61
N ILE A 8 -51.89 51.38 6.64
CA ILE A 8 -50.47 51.32 6.25
C ILE A 8 -50.39 51.74 4.79
N VAL A 9 -49.66 52.82 4.60
CA VAL A 9 -49.37 53.49 3.34
C VAL A 9 -48.49 52.57 2.47
N SER A 10 -48.94 52.34 1.24
CA SER A 10 -48.12 51.84 0.15
C SER A 10 -47.08 52.93 -0.20
N CYS A 11 -45.84 52.73 0.21
CA CYS A 11 -44.71 53.45 -0.37
C CYS A 11 -44.40 52.86 -1.74
N ARG A 12 -45.00 53.45 -2.79
CA ARG A 12 -44.42 53.45 -4.13
C ARG A 12 -43.13 54.27 -4.08
N SER A 13 -41.99 53.60 -4.14
CA SER A 13 -40.71 54.25 -4.44
C SER A 13 -40.53 54.30 -5.95
N THR A 14 -40.91 55.45 -6.48
CA THR A 14 -40.48 56.13 -7.72
C THR A 14 -39.55 55.40 -8.69
N ASP A 15 -40.05 55.26 -9.92
CA ASP A 15 -39.29 55.20 -11.16
C ASP A 15 -38.10 56.17 -11.13
N ASN A 16 -36.90 55.66 -11.42
CA ASN A 16 -35.86 56.46 -12.00
C ASN A 16 -35.62 55.95 -13.42
N ALA A 17 -36.07 56.78 -14.36
CA ALA A 17 -35.70 56.91 -15.76
C ALA A 17 -34.96 55.73 -16.40
N VAL A 18 -35.63 55.08 -17.34
CA VAL A 18 -34.99 54.37 -18.44
C VAL A 18 -34.11 55.39 -19.17
N ASP A 19 -32.80 55.31 -18.95
CA ASP A 19 -31.82 55.90 -19.84
C ASP A 19 -31.83 55.06 -21.12
N THR A 20 -32.48 55.57 -22.16
CA THR A 20 -32.53 54.98 -23.50
C THR A 20 -31.27 55.28 -24.33
N GLY A 21 -30.12 55.52 -23.69
CA GLY A 21 -28.82 55.51 -24.34
C GLY A 21 -28.31 54.07 -24.53
N SER A 22 -27.84 53.73 -25.72
CA SER A 22 -27.15 52.44 -25.98
C SER A 22 -26.04 52.19 -24.95
N GLY A 23 -26.10 51.08 -24.20
CA GLY A 23 -24.99 50.60 -23.35
C GLY A 23 -25.14 50.71 -21.82
N GLY A 24 -26.34 50.54 -21.24
CA GLY A 24 -26.55 50.55 -19.77
C GLY A 24 -25.65 49.56 -18.98
N LYS A 25 -25.37 49.85 -17.70
CA LYS A 25 -24.54 48.96 -16.84
C LYS A 25 -25.22 47.61 -16.60
N ALA A 26 -24.47 46.50 -16.66
CA ALA A 26 -24.94 45.14 -16.43
C ALA A 26 -24.03 44.39 -15.43
N ILE A 27 -24.63 43.44 -14.69
CA ILE A 27 -23.90 42.58 -13.74
C ILE A 27 -23.49 41.28 -14.44
N VAL A 28 -22.20 40.95 -14.36
CA VAL A 28 -21.65 39.64 -14.76
C VAL A 28 -21.52 38.75 -13.53
N LYS A 29 -22.30 37.67 -13.48
CA LYS A 29 -22.26 36.64 -12.44
C LYS A 29 -21.17 35.62 -12.78
N VAL A 30 -20.35 35.25 -11.80
CA VAL A 30 -19.23 34.32 -12.00
C VAL A 30 -19.62 32.93 -11.48
N ASN A 31 -19.55 31.93 -12.36
CA ASN A 31 -19.84 30.54 -12.03
C ASN A 31 -18.61 29.68 -12.30
N LEU A 32 -17.97 29.15 -11.25
CA LEU A 32 -16.90 28.16 -11.41
C LEU A 32 -17.49 26.77 -11.61
N LEU A 33 -17.42 26.26 -12.84
CA LEU A 33 -18.10 25.02 -13.21
C LEU A 33 -17.31 23.77 -12.80
N ARG A 34 -16.01 23.72 -13.14
CA ARG A 34 -15.13 22.55 -12.94
C ARG A 34 -13.65 22.88 -13.14
N THR A 35 -12.79 21.92 -12.82
CA THR A 35 -11.43 21.87 -13.36
C THR A 35 -11.29 20.91 -14.53
N GLU A 36 -10.26 21.11 -15.35
CA GLU A 36 -9.86 20.22 -16.43
C GLU A 36 -8.34 20.02 -16.42
N THR A 37 -7.92 18.86 -16.90
CA THR A 37 -6.53 18.50 -17.20
C THR A 37 -6.34 18.47 -18.71
N GLU A 38 -5.10 18.32 -19.17
CA GLU A 38 -4.81 18.16 -20.60
C GLU A 38 -5.39 16.87 -21.20
N ASP A 39 -5.61 15.83 -20.37
CA ASP A 39 -6.25 14.55 -20.77
C ASP A 39 -7.76 14.67 -21.02
N ASP A 40 -8.42 15.72 -20.52
CA ASP A 40 -9.87 15.89 -20.61
C ASP A 40 -10.32 16.48 -21.97
N LYS A 41 -9.38 16.72 -22.90
CA LYS A 41 -9.69 17.25 -24.23
C LYS A 41 -10.37 16.18 -25.10
N PRO A 42 -11.58 16.43 -25.65
CA PRO A 42 -12.13 15.55 -26.67
C PRO A 42 -11.22 15.57 -27.90
N VAL A 43 -10.79 14.39 -28.35
CA VAL A 43 -10.00 14.22 -29.59
C VAL A 43 -10.89 14.62 -30.77
N LYS A 44 -10.67 15.80 -31.35
CA LYS A 44 -11.23 16.15 -32.66
C LYS A 44 -10.49 15.35 -33.73
N ILE A 45 -11.13 14.30 -34.26
CA ILE A 45 -10.68 13.66 -35.50
C ILE A 45 -11.15 14.53 -36.66
N GLY A 46 -10.31 15.47 -37.10
CA GLY A 46 -10.58 16.28 -38.29
C GLY A 46 -9.73 17.55 -38.41
N ALA A 47 -8.87 17.56 -39.44
CA ALA A 47 -8.11 18.67 -40.02
C ALA A 47 -7.08 19.41 -39.14
N SER A 48 -5.82 19.01 -39.32
CA SER A 48 -4.55 19.74 -39.18
C SER A 48 -4.55 21.07 -38.42
N ASN A 49 -4.13 21.02 -37.15
CA ASN A 49 -3.03 21.82 -36.59
C ASN A 49 -2.71 21.31 -35.17
N HIS A 50 -1.50 20.76 -35.01
CA HIS A 50 -0.92 20.23 -33.77
C HIS A 50 -1.79 19.21 -33.01
N LEU A 51 -1.67 17.93 -33.40
CA LEU A 51 -2.05 16.80 -32.54
C LEU A 51 -1.27 16.94 -31.22
N ALA A 52 -1.96 17.22 -30.12
CA ALA A 52 -1.41 16.95 -28.80
C ALA A 52 -1.16 15.43 -28.73
N THR A 53 0.09 15.02 -28.81
CA THR A 53 0.48 13.63 -28.62
C THR A 53 0.11 13.23 -27.19
N SER A 54 -0.86 12.32 -27.05
CA SER A 54 -1.17 11.69 -25.76
C SER A 54 0.14 11.20 -25.14
N PRO A 55 0.37 11.40 -23.82
CA PRO A 55 1.59 10.93 -23.20
C PRO A 55 1.73 9.41 -23.37
N GLU A 56 2.94 8.98 -23.71
CA GLU A 56 3.28 7.57 -23.92
C GLU A 56 3.27 6.80 -22.59
N ILE A 57 2.75 5.56 -22.60
CA ILE A 57 2.86 4.64 -21.47
C ILE A 57 4.32 4.17 -21.36
N GLN A 58 4.95 4.44 -20.23
CA GLN A 58 6.33 4.04 -19.96
C GLN A 58 6.33 2.79 -19.07
N LYS A 59 7.20 1.83 -19.39
CA LYS A 59 7.39 0.60 -18.61
C LYS A 59 8.84 0.41 -18.22
N GLN A 60 9.10 -0.03 -16.99
CA GLN A 60 10.44 -0.33 -16.50
C GLN A 60 10.39 -1.54 -15.57
N ASN A 61 11.49 -2.29 -15.48
CA ASN A 61 11.67 -3.31 -14.45
C ASN A 61 12.77 -2.86 -13.50
N ILE A 62 12.47 -2.82 -12.20
CA ILE A 62 13.39 -2.34 -11.16
C ILE A 62 13.50 -3.40 -10.06
N ALA A 63 14.71 -3.83 -9.71
CA ALA A 63 14.91 -4.78 -8.62
C ALA A 63 14.46 -4.19 -7.27
N PHE A 64 13.71 -4.97 -6.49
CA PHE A 64 13.39 -4.69 -5.09
C PHE A 64 14.35 -5.41 -4.15
N ASP A 65 14.67 -6.66 -4.45
CA ASP A 65 15.70 -7.47 -3.80
C ASP A 65 16.30 -8.47 -4.79
N ASP A 66 17.10 -9.42 -4.31
CA ASP A 66 17.77 -10.42 -5.16
C ASP A 66 16.80 -11.40 -5.86
N LYS A 67 15.50 -11.35 -5.53
CA LYS A 67 14.48 -12.34 -5.92
C LYS A 67 13.25 -11.71 -6.55
N HIS A 68 12.98 -10.44 -6.29
CA HIS A 68 11.78 -9.73 -6.71
C HIS A 68 12.10 -8.43 -7.44
N ASN A 69 11.30 -8.11 -8.46
CA ASN A 69 11.34 -6.89 -9.24
C ASN A 69 9.98 -6.21 -9.26
N PHE A 70 9.99 -4.88 -9.32
CA PHE A 70 8.82 -4.12 -9.73
C PHE A 70 8.68 -4.12 -11.24
N GLU A 71 7.51 -4.53 -11.74
CA GLU A 71 7.00 -4.10 -13.03
C GLU A 71 6.39 -2.70 -12.84
N VAL A 72 7.11 -1.68 -13.30
CA VAL A 72 6.72 -0.28 -13.20
C VAL A 72 5.98 0.13 -14.46
N THR A 73 4.80 0.72 -14.29
CA THR A 73 4.03 1.35 -15.38
C THR A 73 3.73 2.79 -15.01
N PHE A 74 4.05 3.71 -15.91
CA PHE A 74 3.75 5.14 -15.78
C PHE A 74 2.89 5.58 -16.96
N SER A 75 1.68 6.04 -16.67
CA SER A 75 0.68 6.37 -17.70
C SER A 75 -0.23 7.50 -17.28
N PRO A 76 -0.84 8.24 -18.23
CA PRO A 76 -1.93 9.15 -17.93
C PRO A 76 -3.04 8.44 -17.15
N ALA A 77 -3.62 9.11 -16.15
CA ALA A 77 -4.65 8.54 -15.27
C ALA A 77 -6.04 8.48 -15.93
N SER A 78 -6.13 8.46 -17.27
CA SER A 78 -7.34 8.75 -18.05
C SER A 78 -8.59 8.03 -17.53
N THR A 79 -9.64 8.79 -17.22
CA THR A 79 -10.99 8.31 -16.85
C THR A 79 -11.94 8.17 -18.04
N VAL A 80 -11.47 8.32 -19.27
CA VAL A 80 -12.35 8.35 -20.45
C VAL A 80 -12.33 7.00 -21.16
N ASN A 81 -13.38 6.22 -20.96
CA ASN A 81 -13.80 5.18 -21.90
C ASN A 81 -13.72 5.77 -23.33
N LYS A 82 -12.98 5.11 -24.22
CA LYS A 82 -12.76 5.49 -25.64
C LYS A 82 -14.04 5.57 -26.51
N LEU A 83 -15.23 5.69 -25.91
CA LEU A 83 -16.55 5.75 -26.55
C LEU A 83 -17.20 7.15 -26.53
N ALA A 84 -16.59 8.16 -25.91
CA ALA A 84 -17.17 9.52 -25.82
C ALA A 84 -17.04 10.38 -27.09
N ALA A 85 -16.80 9.78 -28.26
CA ALA A 85 -16.78 10.49 -29.55
C ALA A 85 -18.18 11.02 -29.98
N VAL A 86 -19.25 10.66 -29.25
CA VAL A 86 -20.63 10.98 -29.65
C VAL A 86 -21.27 12.09 -28.81
N ASN A 87 -20.73 12.42 -27.61
CA ASN A 87 -21.25 13.52 -26.79
C ASN A 87 -20.16 14.06 -25.81
N PRO A 88 -19.68 15.30 -25.97
CA PRO A 88 -18.61 15.88 -25.14
C PRO A 88 -19.03 16.21 -23.68
N MET A 89 -20.20 15.76 -23.22
CA MET A 89 -20.70 15.91 -21.84
C MET A 89 -20.41 14.71 -20.93
N ALA A 90 -19.72 13.67 -21.41
CA ALA A 90 -19.57 12.41 -20.67
C ALA A 90 -18.33 12.31 -19.77
N ALA A 91 -17.44 13.32 -19.74
CA ALA A 91 -16.40 13.39 -18.72
C ALA A 91 -17.01 13.94 -17.42
N THR A 92 -17.03 13.15 -16.36
CA THR A 92 -17.52 13.58 -15.04
C THR A 92 -16.69 14.79 -14.60
N PRO A 93 -17.29 15.99 -14.46
CA PRO A 93 -16.56 17.18 -14.03
C PRO A 93 -15.89 16.94 -12.68
N THR A 94 -14.62 17.28 -12.52
CA THR A 94 -14.00 17.32 -11.19
C THR A 94 -14.24 18.72 -10.61
N PRO A 95 -15.14 18.88 -9.61
CA PRO A 95 -15.29 20.17 -8.93
C PRO A 95 -14.04 20.47 -8.09
N LEU A 96 -13.78 21.75 -7.82
CA LEU A 96 -12.78 22.12 -6.81
C LEU A 96 -13.30 21.74 -5.42
N ASN A 97 -12.38 21.63 -4.46
CA ASN A 97 -12.79 21.46 -3.07
C ASN A 97 -13.44 22.76 -2.54
N PRO A 98 -14.57 22.68 -1.79
CA PRO A 98 -15.16 23.83 -1.13
C PRO A 98 -14.14 24.59 -0.25
N GLY A 99 -14.21 25.92 -0.29
CA GLY A 99 -13.30 26.82 0.39
C GLY A 99 -12.04 27.20 -0.40
N VAL A 100 -11.79 26.58 -1.56
CA VAL A 100 -10.67 26.99 -2.43
C VAL A 100 -10.94 28.36 -3.02
N MET A 101 -9.95 29.24 -2.94
CA MET A 101 -10.04 30.60 -3.44
C MET A 101 -9.58 30.68 -4.91
N TYR A 102 -10.20 31.57 -5.68
CA TYR A 102 -9.80 31.91 -7.04
C TYR A 102 -9.97 33.42 -7.27
N LYS A 103 -9.19 33.99 -8.19
CA LYS A 103 -9.30 35.40 -8.56
C LYS A 103 -9.81 35.51 -9.99
N VAL A 104 -10.68 36.48 -10.24
CA VAL A 104 -11.09 36.89 -11.59
C VAL A 104 -10.67 38.34 -11.83
N VAL A 105 -10.10 38.59 -13.00
CA VAL A 105 -9.57 39.89 -13.43
C VAL A 105 -10.22 40.23 -14.76
N VAL A 106 -10.63 41.48 -14.92
CA VAL A 106 -11.36 41.99 -16.09
C VAL A 106 -10.52 43.04 -16.80
N TYR A 107 -10.37 42.89 -18.11
CA TYR A 107 -9.75 43.86 -18.99
C TYR A 107 -10.75 44.29 -20.07
N ASP A 108 -10.68 45.55 -20.48
CA ASP A 108 -11.49 46.06 -21.59
C ASP A 108 -10.98 45.55 -22.96
N SER A 109 -11.65 45.97 -24.04
CA SER A 109 -11.28 45.58 -25.40
C SER A 109 -9.89 46.06 -25.85
N ASN A 110 -9.33 47.10 -25.19
CA ASN A 110 -7.98 47.60 -25.44
C ASN A 110 -6.94 46.90 -24.56
N GLY A 111 -7.37 45.99 -23.69
CA GLY A 111 -6.51 45.31 -22.73
C GLY A 111 -6.13 46.18 -21.53
N ALA A 112 -6.84 47.28 -21.27
CA ALA A 112 -6.66 48.08 -20.07
C ALA A 112 -7.39 47.43 -18.88
N TYR A 113 -6.79 47.53 -17.70
CA TYR A 113 -7.39 47.03 -16.46
C TYR A 113 -8.74 47.68 -16.15
N VAL A 114 -9.73 46.89 -15.75
CA VAL A 114 -11.04 47.37 -15.31
C VAL A 114 -11.25 47.11 -13.82
N GLU A 115 -11.28 45.83 -13.42
CA GLU A 115 -11.56 45.41 -12.04
C GLU A 115 -11.01 43.99 -11.78
N GLN A 116 -10.79 43.64 -10.52
CA GLN A 116 -10.52 42.27 -10.09
C GLN A 116 -11.24 41.95 -8.78
N LYS A 117 -11.63 40.68 -8.60
CA LYS A 117 -12.24 40.18 -7.36
C LYS A 117 -11.74 38.80 -6.99
N ASN A 118 -11.65 38.55 -5.69
CA ASN A 118 -11.40 37.22 -5.14
C ASN A 118 -12.73 36.55 -4.83
N PHE A 119 -12.84 35.27 -5.15
CA PHE A 119 -13.99 34.44 -4.90
C PHE A 119 -13.56 33.19 -4.11
N THR A 120 -14.52 32.58 -3.43
CA THR A 120 -14.32 31.32 -2.69
C THR A 120 -15.29 30.28 -3.21
N TYR A 121 -14.78 29.15 -3.71
CA TYR A 121 -15.62 28.08 -4.24
C TYR A 121 -16.49 27.45 -3.14
N GLY A 122 -17.77 27.20 -3.45
CA GLY A 122 -18.74 26.69 -2.50
C GLY A 122 -19.36 27.76 -1.58
N VAL A 123 -18.99 29.03 -1.75
CA VAL A 123 -19.65 30.18 -1.10
C VAL A 123 -20.51 30.88 -2.16
N ASN A 124 -21.79 31.13 -1.84
CA ASN A 124 -22.69 31.87 -2.71
C ASN A 124 -22.34 33.37 -2.72
N ASP A 125 -21.36 33.74 -3.54
CA ASP A 125 -20.99 35.13 -3.78
C ASP A 125 -21.76 35.70 -4.98
N THR A 126 -22.64 36.67 -4.74
CA THR A 126 -23.46 37.32 -5.76
C THR A 126 -22.88 38.66 -6.22
N SER A 127 -21.70 39.06 -5.77
CA SER A 127 -21.14 40.40 -6.00
C SER A 127 -20.76 40.69 -7.45
N GLY A 128 -20.42 39.65 -8.24
CA GLY A 128 -20.20 39.70 -9.69
C GLY A 128 -19.27 40.82 -10.15
N PHE A 129 -19.40 41.30 -11.39
CA PHE A 129 -18.74 42.51 -11.89
C PHE A 129 -19.79 43.46 -12.51
N GLN A 130 -19.74 44.74 -12.17
CA GLN A 130 -20.65 45.74 -12.77
C GLN A 130 -19.95 46.43 -13.93
N LEU A 131 -20.29 46.03 -15.16
CA LEU A 131 -19.61 46.45 -16.38
C LEU A 131 -20.57 47.20 -17.32
N ASN A 132 -20.03 47.91 -18.30
CA ASN A 132 -20.87 48.59 -19.29
C ASN A 132 -21.44 47.55 -20.28
N GLY A 133 -22.72 47.69 -20.61
CA GLY A 133 -23.37 46.86 -21.61
C GLY A 133 -22.86 47.14 -23.02
N ASP A 134 -23.03 46.14 -23.87
CA ASP A 134 -22.67 46.10 -25.28
C ASP A 134 -21.17 46.32 -25.55
N GLN A 135 -20.33 45.98 -24.56
CA GLN A 135 -18.87 46.02 -24.63
C GLN A 135 -18.26 44.62 -24.50
N ASN A 136 -17.12 44.40 -25.15
CA ASN A 136 -16.37 43.16 -25.06
C ASN A 136 -15.25 43.27 -24.02
N TYR A 137 -15.16 42.27 -23.15
CA TYR A 137 -14.16 42.19 -22.10
C TYR A 137 -13.37 40.88 -22.18
N THR A 138 -12.13 40.93 -21.72
CA THR A 138 -11.34 39.74 -21.46
C THR A 138 -11.41 39.41 -19.97
N PHE A 139 -11.91 38.22 -19.64
CA PHE A 139 -11.92 37.70 -18.29
C PHE A 139 -10.80 36.68 -18.12
N VAL A 140 -10.00 36.87 -17.09
CA VAL A 140 -8.96 35.94 -16.67
C VAL A 140 -9.32 35.43 -15.28
N ALA A 141 -9.34 34.11 -15.10
CA ALA A 141 -9.55 33.50 -13.80
C ALA A 141 -8.41 32.53 -13.47
N TYR A 142 -7.96 32.51 -12.23
CA TYR A 142 -6.93 31.57 -11.80
C TYR A 142 -7.03 31.23 -10.31
N SER A 143 -6.43 30.09 -9.95
CA SER A 143 -6.31 29.60 -8.59
C SER A 143 -4.98 28.85 -8.43
N ILE A 144 -4.51 28.71 -7.19
CA ILE A 144 -3.39 27.83 -6.83
C ILE A 144 -3.83 26.66 -5.94
N ASN A 145 -5.13 26.33 -5.98
CA ASN A 145 -5.78 25.32 -5.15
C ASN A 145 -5.60 25.52 -3.63
N SER A 146 -5.57 26.78 -3.18
CA SER A 146 -5.38 27.15 -1.77
C SER A 146 -6.68 27.66 -1.15
N LYS A 147 -6.86 27.39 0.15
CA LYS A 147 -7.95 27.94 0.98
C LYS A 147 -7.56 29.22 1.73
N THR A 148 -6.28 29.58 1.71
CA THR A 148 -5.75 30.70 2.52
C THR A 148 -5.47 31.95 1.70
N GLY A 149 -5.35 31.82 0.38
CA GLY A 149 -5.12 32.97 -0.49
C GLY A 149 -4.96 32.60 -1.96
N VAL A 150 -4.90 33.64 -2.80
CA VAL A 150 -4.62 33.57 -4.23
C VAL A 150 -3.57 34.64 -4.52
N PRO A 151 -2.52 34.35 -5.32
CA PRO A 151 -1.52 35.36 -5.68
C PRO A 151 -2.16 36.60 -6.28
N ASP A 152 -1.59 37.78 -6.02
CA ASP A 152 -2.01 39.01 -6.71
C ASP A 152 -1.49 39.04 -8.15
N VAL A 153 -2.16 39.84 -8.97
CA VAL A 153 -1.76 40.06 -10.36
C VAL A 153 -0.55 40.97 -10.40
N ASP A 154 0.55 40.48 -10.96
CA ASP A 154 1.70 41.30 -11.30
C ASP A 154 1.35 42.23 -12.48
N SER A 155 1.74 43.50 -12.39
CA SER A 155 1.58 44.50 -13.46
C SER A 155 0.16 44.56 -14.06
N PRO A 156 -0.90 44.75 -13.23
CA PRO A 156 -2.29 44.53 -13.64
C PRO A 156 -2.81 45.55 -14.65
N ASN A 157 -2.17 46.72 -14.79
CA ASN A 157 -2.70 47.84 -15.59
C ASN A 157 -2.93 47.50 -17.07
N SER A 158 -2.24 46.49 -17.62
CA SER A 158 -2.41 46.05 -19.00
C SER A 158 -2.35 44.52 -19.11
N LEU A 159 -3.29 43.95 -19.87
CA LEU A 159 -3.32 42.52 -20.19
C LEU A 159 -2.01 42.02 -20.82
N ALA A 160 -1.31 42.89 -21.57
CA ALA A 160 -0.06 42.57 -22.24
C ALA A 160 1.08 42.26 -21.25
N SER A 161 1.13 42.96 -20.12
CA SER A 161 2.16 42.80 -19.08
C SER A 161 1.69 41.94 -17.91
N ALA A 162 0.38 41.82 -17.72
CA ALA A 162 -0.20 41.21 -16.54
C ALA A 162 0.07 39.71 -16.44
N GLY A 163 0.16 39.21 -15.21
CA GLY A 163 0.33 37.79 -14.98
C GLY A 163 0.34 37.40 -13.51
N VAL A 164 0.58 36.11 -13.28
CA VAL A 164 0.87 35.54 -11.97
C VAL A 164 2.37 35.28 -11.90
N VAL A 165 3.02 35.73 -10.84
CA VAL A 165 4.46 35.52 -10.59
C VAL A 165 4.64 34.68 -9.33
N GLY A 166 5.53 33.69 -9.38
CA GLY A 166 5.91 32.89 -8.22
C GLY A 166 4.82 31.94 -7.73
N ALA A 167 3.99 31.36 -8.60
CA ALA A 167 2.96 30.41 -8.20
C ALA A 167 3.57 29.08 -7.76
N THR A 168 3.42 28.73 -6.47
CA THR A 168 3.97 27.52 -5.82
C THR A 168 2.95 26.39 -5.66
N GLY A 169 1.65 26.70 -5.60
CA GLY A 169 0.56 25.71 -5.49
C GLY A 169 0.09 25.20 -6.86
N ASP A 170 -0.98 24.41 -6.90
CA ASP A 170 -1.53 23.88 -8.16
C ASP A 170 -2.16 24.99 -9.00
N LEU A 171 -1.35 25.60 -9.86
CA LEU A 171 -1.77 26.70 -10.71
C LEU A 171 -2.79 26.20 -11.73
N MET A 172 -4.00 26.73 -11.64
CA MET A 172 -5.06 26.51 -12.60
C MET A 172 -5.49 27.83 -13.22
N TYR A 173 -5.82 27.82 -14.51
CA TYR A 173 -6.04 29.05 -15.27
C TYR A 173 -7.19 28.92 -16.29
N PHE A 174 -7.86 30.04 -16.52
CA PHE A 174 -8.91 30.22 -17.51
C PHE A 174 -8.83 31.63 -18.11
N LYS A 175 -9.06 31.74 -19.42
CA LYS A 175 -9.21 33.01 -20.12
C LYS A 175 -10.33 32.89 -21.15
N THR A 176 -11.19 33.90 -21.21
CA THR A 176 -12.20 34.01 -22.25
C THR A 176 -12.48 35.46 -22.59
N ASN A 177 -12.95 35.68 -23.81
CA ASN A 177 -13.55 36.95 -24.22
C ASN A 177 -15.07 36.81 -24.12
N MET A 178 -15.73 37.80 -23.55
CA MET A 178 -17.19 37.82 -23.43
C MET A 178 -17.71 39.23 -23.70
N THR A 179 -18.69 39.32 -24.58
CA THR A 179 -19.49 40.52 -24.76
C THR A 179 -20.53 40.59 -23.65
N VAL A 180 -20.50 41.66 -22.87
CA VAL A 180 -21.49 41.95 -21.84
C VAL A 180 -22.68 42.60 -22.51
N THR A 181 -23.86 42.05 -22.36
CA THR A 181 -25.09 42.59 -22.95
C THR A 181 -25.83 43.45 -21.94
N GLY A 182 -26.29 44.64 -22.37
CA GLY A 182 -27.12 45.50 -21.52
C GLY A 182 -28.48 44.84 -21.23
N ASN A 183 -28.99 45.02 -20.00
CA ASN A 183 -30.36 44.62 -19.61
C ASN A 183 -30.70 43.12 -19.74
N GLN A 184 -29.69 42.24 -19.74
CA GLN A 184 -29.82 40.78 -19.74
C GLN A 184 -28.91 40.16 -18.68
N ASP A 185 -29.18 38.91 -18.30
CA ASP A 185 -28.30 38.15 -17.41
C ASP A 185 -26.99 37.80 -18.13
N ASN A 186 -25.85 38.15 -17.52
CA ASN A 186 -24.53 37.82 -18.03
C ASN A 186 -23.87 36.80 -17.07
N ASN A 187 -23.57 35.60 -17.58
CA ASN A 187 -22.95 34.52 -16.80
C ASN A 187 -21.57 34.16 -17.33
N LEU A 188 -20.53 34.39 -16.53
CA LEU A 188 -19.17 33.95 -16.80
C LEU A 188 -18.98 32.53 -16.24
N ASN A 189 -18.99 31.54 -17.13
CA ASN A 189 -18.75 30.15 -16.80
C ASN A 189 -17.26 29.81 -16.87
N VAL A 190 -16.63 29.73 -15.71
CA VAL A 190 -15.19 29.48 -15.56
C VAL A 190 -14.91 27.97 -15.52
N ILE A 191 -13.93 27.53 -16.32
CA ILE A 191 -13.37 26.18 -16.31
C ILE A 191 -11.87 26.29 -16.12
N LEU A 192 -11.38 25.97 -14.92
CA LEU A 192 -9.98 26.14 -14.56
C LEU A 192 -9.13 24.97 -15.05
N LYS A 193 -8.13 25.22 -15.89
CA LYS A 193 -7.23 24.19 -16.40
C LYS A 193 -5.96 24.08 -15.60
N HIS A 194 -5.63 22.89 -15.12
CA HIS A 194 -4.35 22.63 -14.45
C HIS A 194 -3.19 22.95 -15.37
N ARG A 195 -2.23 23.73 -14.87
CA ARG A 195 -1.01 24.12 -15.59
C ARG A 195 0.19 23.29 -15.16
N TYR A 196 0.13 22.69 -13.97
CA TYR A 196 1.13 21.78 -13.43
C TYR A 196 0.65 20.33 -13.54
N SER A 197 1.58 19.39 -13.49
CA SER A 197 1.26 17.98 -13.58
C SER A 197 1.05 17.39 -12.19
N GLN A 198 0.36 16.26 -12.13
CA GLN A 198 0.25 15.48 -10.90
C GLN A 198 0.62 14.03 -11.15
N ILE A 199 1.35 13.43 -10.22
CA ILE A 199 1.64 11.99 -10.24
C ILE A 199 1.06 11.38 -8.98
N THR A 200 0.26 10.32 -9.14
CA THR A 200 -0.12 9.47 -8.03
C THR A 200 0.69 8.18 -8.07
N THR A 201 1.41 7.88 -6.99
CA THR A 201 2.21 6.65 -6.90
C THR A 201 1.36 5.54 -6.29
N ILE A 202 1.37 4.37 -6.92
CA ILE A 202 0.65 3.17 -6.47
C ILE A 202 1.69 2.07 -6.27
N ILE A 203 1.75 1.51 -5.06
CA ILE A 203 2.56 0.33 -4.77
C ILE A 203 1.59 -0.85 -4.70
N ASP A 204 1.78 -1.85 -5.54
CA ASP A 204 1.04 -3.12 -5.51
C ASP A 204 1.99 -4.24 -5.08
N ALA A 205 1.84 -4.67 -3.82
CA ALA A 205 2.61 -5.74 -3.20
C ALA A 205 1.79 -7.02 -3.05
N THR A 206 0.71 -7.17 -3.84
CA THR A 206 -0.24 -8.29 -3.72
C THR A 206 0.42 -9.66 -3.90
N GLY A 207 1.56 -9.79 -4.57
CA GLY A 207 2.27 -11.06 -4.66
C GLY A 207 3.00 -11.48 -3.39
N ILE A 208 3.27 -10.54 -2.47
CA ILE A 208 4.30 -10.70 -1.43
C ILE A 208 3.73 -10.43 -0.03
N GLY A 209 3.14 -9.26 0.20
CA GLY A 209 2.71 -8.83 1.54
C GLY A 209 2.16 -7.41 1.61
N ASN A 210 1.87 -6.93 2.82
CA ASN A 210 1.31 -5.59 3.04
C ASN A 210 2.39 -4.50 2.92
N VAL A 211 2.04 -3.35 2.36
CA VAL A 211 2.86 -2.13 2.35
C VAL A 211 2.76 -1.49 3.73
N MET A 212 3.78 -1.67 4.57
CA MET A 212 3.79 -1.21 5.96
C MET A 212 4.27 0.24 6.08
N ASN A 213 5.18 0.67 5.20
CA ASN A 213 5.71 2.02 5.16
C ASN A 213 6.16 2.35 3.74
N ALA A 214 5.91 3.57 3.28
CA ALA A 214 6.41 4.07 2.00
C ALA A 214 6.60 5.59 2.07
N SER A 215 7.78 6.06 1.64
CA SER A 215 8.06 7.48 1.50
C SER A 215 9.01 7.73 0.34
N GLY A 216 8.87 8.86 -0.33
CA GLY A 216 9.72 9.20 -1.46
C GLY A 216 9.63 10.65 -1.88
N VAL A 217 10.42 10.97 -2.91
CA VAL A 217 10.52 12.30 -3.50
C VAL A 217 10.61 12.15 -5.01
N ILE A 218 9.95 13.04 -5.75
CA ILE A 218 10.09 13.17 -7.20
C ILE A 218 10.94 14.39 -7.53
N ILE A 219 11.97 14.20 -8.36
CA ILE A 219 12.89 15.24 -8.84
C ILE A 219 13.07 15.16 -10.36
N PRO A 220 13.51 16.24 -11.03
CA PRO A 220 13.48 17.62 -10.53
C PRO A 220 12.05 18.19 -10.60
N THR A 221 11.75 19.15 -9.72
CA THR A 221 10.61 20.04 -9.82
C THR A 221 11.10 21.46 -9.56
N ASN A 222 10.44 22.45 -10.16
CA ASN A 222 10.73 23.84 -9.88
C ASN A 222 10.05 24.31 -8.59
N THR A 223 10.57 25.40 -7.99
CA THR A 223 9.99 25.96 -6.76
C THR A 223 8.68 26.72 -7.03
N SER A 224 8.57 27.33 -8.21
CA SER A 224 7.38 28.06 -8.67
C SER A 224 7.44 28.29 -10.17
N ALA A 225 6.36 28.82 -10.74
CA ALA A 225 6.35 29.33 -12.12
C ALA A 225 5.58 30.65 -12.23
N ASN A 226 5.82 31.34 -13.35
CA ASN A 226 5.13 32.55 -13.76
C ASN A 226 4.26 32.26 -14.98
N LEU A 227 3.10 32.91 -15.04
CA LEU A 227 2.17 32.84 -16.16
C LEU A 227 1.81 34.26 -16.59
N LYS A 228 2.09 34.63 -17.84
CA LYS A 228 1.63 35.90 -18.42
C LYS A 228 0.28 35.71 -19.09
N PHE A 229 -0.67 36.62 -18.85
CA PHE A 229 -2.04 36.50 -19.38
C PHE A 229 -2.11 36.70 -20.90
N ALA A 230 -1.17 37.45 -21.47
CA ALA A 230 -1.06 37.61 -22.92
C ALA A 230 -0.44 36.39 -23.62
N ASN A 231 0.39 35.60 -22.92
CA ASN A 231 1.02 34.39 -23.44
C ASN A 231 0.80 33.24 -22.44
N ASP A 232 -0.45 32.80 -22.35
CA ASP A 232 -0.91 31.84 -21.35
C ASP A 232 -0.64 30.37 -21.74
N GLN A 233 0.05 30.14 -22.85
CA GLN A 233 0.43 28.81 -23.31
C GLN A 233 1.75 28.32 -22.71
N VAL A 234 2.63 29.23 -22.30
CA VAL A 234 3.96 28.91 -21.81
C VAL A 234 4.13 29.43 -20.38
N LEU A 235 4.66 28.58 -19.51
CA LEU A 235 5.08 28.96 -18.18
C LEU A 235 6.57 29.31 -18.16
N THR A 236 6.96 30.26 -17.31
CA THR A 236 8.36 30.50 -16.98
C THR A 236 8.66 29.92 -15.61
N TYR A 237 9.59 28.98 -15.53
CA TYR A 237 9.87 28.22 -14.30
C TYR A 237 11.00 28.86 -13.49
N ASN A 238 10.82 28.93 -12.16
CA ASN A 238 11.72 29.65 -11.27
C ASN A 238 12.52 28.66 -10.39
N GLY A 239 13.76 28.36 -10.78
CA GLY A 239 14.72 27.56 -9.99
C GLY A 239 14.28 26.12 -9.72
N ILE A 240 15.23 25.23 -9.43
CA ILE A 240 14.92 23.83 -9.07
C ILE A 240 14.82 23.73 -7.56
N ASP A 241 13.78 23.07 -7.05
CA ASP A 241 13.67 22.76 -5.64
C ASP A 241 14.70 21.67 -5.28
N PRO A 242 15.68 21.95 -4.41
CA PRO A 242 16.70 20.97 -4.04
C PRO A 242 16.12 19.78 -3.25
N ASN A 243 14.94 19.92 -2.65
CA ASN A 243 14.29 18.86 -1.86
C ASN A 243 13.31 18.02 -2.69
N GLY A 244 12.97 18.46 -3.91
CA GLY A 244 11.98 17.80 -4.76
C GLY A 244 10.54 17.85 -4.23
N ALA A 245 9.63 17.18 -4.93
CA ALA A 245 8.23 17.05 -4.51
C ALA A 245 8.03 15.79 -3.67
N SER A 246 7.56 15.93 -2.43
CA SER A 246 7.34 14.79 -1.53
C SER A 246 6.17 13.90 -1.99
N VAL A 247 6.38 12.58 -1.93
CA VAL A 247 5.35 11.56 -2.15
C VAL A 247 4.90 11.04 -0.79
N THR A 248 3.63 11.30 -0.46
CA THR A 248 3.05 10.97 0.85
C THR A 248 1.98 9.90 0.69
N PHE A 249 2.09 8.83 1.48
CA PHE A 249 1.06 7.80 1.57
C PHE A 249 0.20 8.06 2.80
N PRO A 250 -1.13 8.25 2.66
CA PRO A 250 -2.02 8.40 3.81
C PRO A 250 -1.91 7.19 4.75
N ALA A 251 -2.03 7.41 6.05
CA ALA A 251 -1.98 6.33 7.03
C ALA A 251 -3.06 5.25 6.79
N SER A 252 -4.20 5.64 6.20
CA SER A 252 -5.28 4.73 5.80
C SER A 252 -4.91 3.82 4.63
N GLU A 253 -3.83 4.10 3.90
CA GLU A 253 -3.34 3.29 2.78
C GLU A 253 -2.24 2.31 3.21
N LEU A 254 -1.60 2.56 4.36
CA LEU A 254 -0.60 1.65 4.92
C LEU A 254 -1.25 0.43 5.60
N GLY A 255 -0.53 -0.69 5.63
CA GLY A 255 -1.03 -1.99 6.07
C GLY A 255 -1.87 -2.73 5.02
N LYS A 256 -2.12 -2.12 3.85
CA LYS A 256 -2.82 -2.75 2.72
C LYS A 256 -1.85 -3.44 1.77
N LEU A 257 -2.38 -4.34 0.95
CA LEU A 257 -1.63 -5.01 -0.12
C LEU A 257 -1.29 -4.11 -1.30
N SER A 258 -2.12 -3.10 -1.52
CA SER A 258 -1.81 -2.00 -2.41
C SER A 258 -2.06 -0.69 -1.68
N ALA A 259 -1.11 0.23 -1.80
CA ALA A 259 -1.15 1.54 -1.17
C ALA A 259 -1.04 2.62 -2.25
N LYS A 260 -1.89 3.64 -2.14
CA LYS A 260 -1.89 4.79 -3.05
C LYS A 260 -1.38 6.05 -2.33
N SER A 261 -0.56 6.85 -2.98
CA SER A 261 -0.14 8.15 -2.45
C SER A 261 -1.24 9.19 -2.62
N ASP A 262 -1.13 10.30 -1.89
CA ASP A 262 -1.78 11.54 -2.33
C ASP A 262 -1.17 11.98 -3.67
N PRO A 263 -1.91 12.71 -4.53
CA PRO A 263 -1.36 13.25 -5.76
C PRO A 263 -0.20 14.23 -5.47
N THR A 264 0.97 13.96 -6.02
CA THR A 264 2.15 14.82 -5.93
C THR A 264 2.16 15.80 -7.09
N ILE A 265 2.12 17.11 -6.81
CA ILE A 265 2.20 18.17 -7.82
C ILE A 265 3.64 18.33 -8.30
N LEU A 266 3.83 18.43 -9.61
CA LEU A 266 5.11 18.73 -10.24
C LEU A 266 5.03 20.01 -11.06
N ILE A 267 5.88 20.97 -10.68
CA ILE A 267 6.10 22.21 -11.41
C ILE A 267 7.27 21.95 -12.35
N SER A 268 7.00 21.31 -13.48
CA SER A 268 8.06 20.86 -14.40
C SER A 268 7.72 21.22 -15.84
N ASP A 269 8.73 21.58 -16.62
CA ASP A 269 8.62 21.66 -18.09
C ASP A 269 8.83 20.28 -18.76
N THR A 270 8.61 20.23 -20.08
CA THR A 270 8.75 19.00 -20.88
C THR A 270 10.20 18.56 -21.12
N SER A 271 11.19 19.38 -20.77
CA SER A 271 12.62 19.07 -20.93
C SER A 271 13.21 18.33 -19.73
N LEU A 272 12.51 18.35 -18.59
CA LEU A 272 12.92 17.66 -17.38
C LEU A 272 12.61 16.16 -17.45
N SER A 273 13.58 15.35 -17.03
CA SER A 273 13.46 13.90 -16.91
C SER A 273 13.21 13.55 -15.45
N GLY A 274 11.98 13.13 -15.12
CA GLY A 274 11.59 12.85 -13.75
C GLY A 274 12.22 11.57 -13.18
N GLU A 275 12.52 11.59 -11.90
CA GLU A 275 12.98 10.45 -11.09
C GLU A 275 12.15 10.41 -9.80
N LEU A 276 11.46 9.31 -9.55
CA LEU A 276 10.97 8.97 -8.21
C LEU A 276 12.10 8.26 -7.47
N ASN A 277 12.49 8.80 -6.31
CA ASN A 277 13.30 8.09 -5.33
C ASN A 277 12.42 7.71 -4.13
N LEU A 278 12.13 6.42 -3.96
CA LEU A 278 11.54 5.92 -2.73
C LEU A 278 12.64 5.79 -1.68
N ASN A 279 12.65 6.74 -0.75
CA ASN A 279 13.63 6.82 0.33
C ASN A 279 13.54 5.58 1.23
N SER A 280 12.33 5.11 1.52
CA SER A 280 12.08 3.88 2.25
C SER A 280 10.78 3.23 1.81
N LEU A 281 10.82 1.92 1.62
CA LEU A 281 9.66 1.07 1.35
C LEU A 281 9.77 -0.19 2.22
N THR A 282 8.75 -0.48 3.01
CA THR A 282 8.63 -1.70 3.81
C THR A 282 7.44 -2.51 3.35
N ILE A 283 7.69 -3.74 2.92
CA ILE A 283 6.66 -4.72 2.55
C ILE A 283 6.80 -5.91 3.50
N GLY A 284 5.75 -6.20 4.28
CA GLY A 284 5.85 -7.14 5.41
C GLY A 284 6.95 -6.72 6.38
N SER A 285 7.95 -7.58 6.58
CA SER A 285 9.13 -7.30 7.42
C SER A 285 10.35 -6.80 6.63
N THR A 286 10.28 -6.71 5.30
CA THR A 286 11.41 -6.37 4.45
C THR A 286 11.41 -4.89 4.12
N THR A 287 12.44 -4.17 4.59
CA THR A 287 12.66 -2.76 4.27
C THR A 287 13.75 -2.60 3.21
N ARG A 288 13.47 -1.78 2.20
CA ARG A 288 14.42 -1.36 1.17
C ARG A 288 14.40 0.16 1.06
N ASN A 289 15.56 0.72 0.76
CA ASN A 289 15.76 2.17 0.68
C ASN A 289 16.35 2.52 -0.68
N ASN A 290 16.16 3.77 -1.12
CA ASN A 290 16.72 4.32 -2.35
C ASN A 290 16.34 3.56 -3.63
N ILE A 291 15.07 3.14 -3.74
CA ILE A 291 14.54 2.54 -4.97
C ILE A 291 14.25 3.66 -5.96
N LYS A 292 14.91 3.64 -7.12
CA LYS A 292 14.87 4.74 -8.09
C LYS A 292 14.17 4.33 -9.37
N ILE A 293 13.19 5.12 -9.77
CA ILE A 293 12.46 5.00 -11.03
C ILE A 293 12.80 6.24 -11.84
N LYS A 294 13.58 6.07 -12.89
CA LYS A 294 14.19 7.18 -13.64
C LYS A 294 13.45 7.44 -14.93
N ASN A 295 13.78 8.54 -15.59
CA ASN A 295 13.34 8.85 -16.95
C ASN A 295 11.82 8.95 -17.13
N LEU A 296 11.11 9.39 -16.09
CA LEU A 296 9.69 9.68 -16.15
C LEU A 296 9.47 10.92 -17.03
N LYS A 297 8.91 10.72 -18.23
CA LYS A 297 8.55 11.83 -19.12
C LYS A 297 7.23 12.45 -18.65
N VAL A 298 7.29 13.63 -18.05
CA VAL A 298 6.12 14.34 -17.51
C VAL A 298 5.79 15.53 -18.41
N ASN A 299 4.56 15.59 -18.91
CA ASN A 299 4.07 16.76 -19.65
C ASN A 299 3.25 17.66 -18.71
N PRO A 300 3.46 18.99 -18.72
CA PRO A 300 2.69 19.95 -17.92
C PRO A 300 1.17 19.81 -18.10
N GLY A 301 0.41 19.87 -17.01
CA GLY A 301 -1.07 19.87 -17.03
C GLY A 301 -1.74 18.50 -17.12
N TYR A 302 -0.95 17.41 -17.16
CA TYR A 302 -1.44 16.04 -17.18
C TYR A 302 -1.48 15.42 -15.77
N ARG A 303 -2.35 14.42 -15.60
CA ARG A 303 -2.36 13.57 -14.39
C ARG A 303 -1.87 12.18 -14.75
N TYR A 304 -1.00 11.62 -13.92
CA TYR A 304 -0.40 10.32 -14.15
C TYR A 304 -0.60 9.39 -12.97
N ASP A 305 -0.74 8.10 -13.26
CA ASP A 305 -0.53 7.03 -12.30
C ASP A 305 0.84 6.40 -12.55
N LEU A 306 1.65 6.30 -11.49
CA LEU A 306 2.91 5.58 -11.43
C LEU A 306 2.70 4.31 -10.59
N THR A 307 2.47 3.19 -11.25
CA THR A 307 2.23 1.90 -10.59
C THR A 307 3.51 1.09 -10.52
N LEU A 308 3.90 0.69 -9.31
CA LEU A 308 4.99 -0.24 -9.04
C LEU A 308 4.38 -1.56 -8.56
N LYS A 309 4.31 -2.54 -9.45
CA LYS A 309 3.76 -3.86 -9.12
C LYS A 309 4.88 -4.84 -8.84
N LEU A 310 4.97 -5.33 -7.61
CA LEU A 310 6.00 -6.29 -7.22
C LEU A 310 5.65 -7.66 -7.82
N ASP A 311 6.60 -8.26 -8.53
CA ASP A 311 6.48 -9.63 -8.96
C ASP A 311 6.51 -10.56 -7.74
N GLY A 312 5.60 -11.53 -7.73
CA GLY A 312 5.41 -12.41 -6.59
C GLY A 312 4.34 -13.42 -6.92
N VAL A 313 4.67 -14.70 -6.75
CA VAL A 313 3.73 -15.80 -6.97
C VAL A 313 3.46 -16.45 -5.62
N LEU A 314 2.19 -16.57 -5.28
CA LEU A 314 1.77 -17.34 -4.12
C LEU A 314 2.17 -18.81 -4.32
N LYS A 315 2.92 -19.35 -3.36
CA LYS A 315 3.40 -20.74 -3.39
C LYS A 315 2.45 -21.65 -2.61
N THR A 316 2.21 -22.86 -3.12
CA THR A 316 1.66 -23.97 -2.33
C THR A 316 2.74 -24.48 -1.38
N ILE A 317 2.50 -24.42 -0.08
CA ILE A 317 3.46 -24.91 0.92
C ILE A 317 3.27 -26.41 1.12
N ARG A 318 4.31 -27.18 0.78
CA ARG A 318 4.30 -28.64 0.88
C ARG A 318 4.85 -29.06 2.23
N VAL A 319 4.01 -29.70 3.05
CA VAL A 319 4.36 -30.20 4.38
C VAL A 319 4.51 -31.71 4.32
N LEU A 320 5.69 -32.20 4.69
CA LEU A 320 5.97 -33.63 4.82
C LEU A 320 6.01 -34.02 6.29
N SER A 321 5.19 -34.99 6.69
CA SER A 321 5.33 -35.63 8.00
C SER A 321 6.06 -36.96 7.91
N ILE A 322 7.03 -37.18 8.79
CA ILE A 322 7.74 -38.46 8.89
C ILE A 322 7.09 -39.33 9.97
N VAL A 323 6.70 -40.55 9.60
CA VAL A 323 6.07 -41.59 10.44
C VAL A 323 6.86 -42.90 10.30
N PRO A 324 6.63 -44.03 11.02
CA PRO A 324 5.60 -44.24 12.02
C PRO A 324 5.85 -43.30 13.18
N ASP A 325 4.81 -42.57 13.52
CA ASP A 325 4.76 -41.71 14.68
C ASP A 325 3.86 -42.39 15.69
N GLY A 326 4.40 -42.72 16.86
CA GLY A 326 3.67 -43.40 17.93
C GLY A 326 2.44 -42.63 18.41
N TRP A 327 2.40 -41.32 18.17
CA TRP A 327 1.36 -40.40 18.62
C TRP A 327 0.37 -39.99 17.55
N ASN A 328 0.54 -40.44 16.31
CA ASN A 328 -0.27 -40.01 15.18
C ASN A 328 -0.42 -38.47 15.09
N SER A 329 0.67 -37.76 15.41
CA SER A 329 0.86 -36.31 15.28
C SER A 329 1.18 -35.88 13.83
N ASN A 330 0.94 -36.77 12.88
CA ASN A 330 1.03 -36.52 11.44
C ASN A 330 0.11 -35.35 11.03
N LEU A 331 0.64 -34.35 10.34
CA LEU A 331 -0.17 -33.22 9.89
C LEU A 331 -1.05 -33.53 8.68
N SER A 332 -0.81 -34.63 7.95
CA SER A 332 -1.62 -34.97 6.76
C SER A 332 -3.00 -35.50 7.10
N ASP A 333 -3.07 -36.55 7.90
CA ASP A 333 -4.33 -37.25 8.22
C ASP A 333 -4.44 -37.68 9.70
N GLY A 334 -3.49 -37.26 10.54
CA GLY A 334 -3.48 -37.59 11.97
C GLY A 334 -4.79 -37.18 12.64
N LEU A 335 -5.32 -38.10 13.47
CA LEU A 335 -6.59 -37.87 14.19
C LEU A 335 -6.46 -36.71 15.17
N TYR A 336 -5.34 -36.66 15.89
CA TYR A 336 -5.09 -35.68 16.95
C TYR A 336 -4.57 -34.34 16.45
N THR A 337 -4.32 -34.21 15.14
CA THR A 337 -3.87 -32.97 14.51
C THR A 337 -4.92 -32.33 13.62
N ASN A 338 -6.15 -32.85 13.63
CA ASN A 338 -7.25 -32.35 12.80
C ASN A 338 -7.47 -30.84 12.97
N ILE A 339 -7.47 -30.34 14.22
CA ILE A 339 -7.62 -28.91 14.52
C ILE A 339 -6.37 -28.13 14.09
N ALA A 340 -5.17 -28.64 14.33
CA ALA A 340 -3.92 -28.03 13.86
C ALA A 340 -3.90 -27.86 12.33
N ARG A 341 -4.21 -28.93 11.59
CA ARG A 341 -4.38 -28.91 10.12
C ARG A 341 -5.50 -27.96 9.70
N SER A 342 -6.59 -27.87 10.45
CA SER A 342 -7.70 -26.95 10.14
C SER A 342 -7.29 -25.47 10.26
N LYS A 343 -6.39 -25.13 11.20
CA LYS A 343 -5.83 -23.77 11.32
C LYS A 343 -4.96 -23.42 10.11
N LEU A 344 -4.17 -24.38 9.60
CA LEU A 344 -3.37 -24.23 8.37
C LEU A 344 -4.25 -24.12 7.11
N ASN A 345 -5.35 -24.87 7.05
CA ASN A 345 -6.28 -24.84 5.91
C ASN A 345 -7.30 -23.70 5.97
N ASN A 346 -7.33 -22.93 7.06
CA ASN A 346 -8.19 -21.77 7.17
C ASN A 346 -7.63 -20.63 6.31
N LEU A 347 -8.33 -20.31 5.22
CA LEU A 347 -7.91 -19.30 4.23
C LEU A 347 -7.77 -17.89 4.80
N THR A 348 -8.38 -17.58 5.96
CA THR A 348 -8.18 -16.30 6.64
C THR A 348 -6.86 -16.27 7.41
N ASN A 349 -6.37 -17.41 7.90
CA ASN A 349 -5.06 -17.49 8.54
C ASN A 349 -3.97 -17.63 7.47
N PHE A 350 -4.11 -18.62 6.59
CA PHE A 350 -3.16 -18.97 5.55
C PHE A 350 -3.87 -19.19 4.23
N GLY A 351 -3.65 -18.28 3.29
CA GLY A 351 -4.29 -18.37 1.99
C GLY A 351 -4.00 -17.15 1.12
N PRO A 352 -4.58 -17.09 -0.08
CA PRO A 352 -4.26 -16.02 -1.02
C PRO A 352 -4.56 -14.63 -0.46
N ASN A 353 -5.52 -14.52 0.46
CA ASN A 353 -5.88 -13.30 1.18
C ASN A 353 -5.78 -13.46 2.70
N GLY A 354 -5.10 -14.50 3.19
CA GLY A 354 -4.96 -14.77 4.62
C GLY A 354 -3.89 -13.89 5.27
N THR A 355 -3.87 -13.89 6.61
CA THR A 355 -2.85 -13.20 7.43
C THR A 355 -1.43 -13.55 6.97
N VAL A 356 -1.14 -14.83 6.72
CA VAL A 356 0.07 -15.31 6.06
C VAL A 356 -0.28 -15.74 4.64
N ARG A 357 0.28 -15.05 3.65
CA ARG A 357 -0.10 -15.26 2.25
C ARG A 357 0.61 -16.45 1.61
N VAL A 358 -0.16 -17.47 1.25
CA VAL A 358 0.28 -18.66 0.52
C VAL A 358 -0.83 -19.05 -0.46
N GLN A 359 -0.55 -19.86 -1.47
CA GLN A 359 -1.62 -20.34 -2.35
C GLN A 359 -2.57 -21.27 -1.57
N ASN A 360 -1.99 -22.23 -0.86
CA ASN A 360 -2.62 -23.20 0.03
C ASN A 360 -1.50 -24.06 0.67
N PHE A 361 -1.89 -25.05 1.47
CA PHE A 361 -1.02 -26.14 1.89
C PHE A 361 -1.33 -27.43 1.12
N SER A 362 -0.31 -28.25 0.93
CA SER A 362 -0.46 -29.67 0.55
C SER A 362 0.31 -30.53 1.53
N PHE A 363 -0.29 -31.64 1.95
CA PHE A 363 0.28 -32.51 2.99
C PHE A 363 0.67 -33.87 2.41
N ALA A 364 1.81 -34.39 2.83
CA ALA A 364 2.32 -35.70 2.48
C ALA A 364 2.88 -36.41 3.71
N THR A 365 2.91 -37.74 3.67
CA THR A 365 3.43 -38.57 4.76
C THR A 365 4.43 -39.58 4.21
N LEU A 366 5.54 -39.78 4.92
CA LEU A 366 6.54 -40.80 4.61
C LEU A 366 6.68 -41.75 5.80
N ASN A 367 6.43 -43.04 5.58
CA ASN A 367 6.71 -44.07 6.56
C ASN A 367 8.20 -44.50 6.50
N VAL A 368 9.03 -43.93 7.38
CA VAL A 368 10.47 -44.17 7.51
C VAL A 368 10.82 -45.62 7.87
N SER A 369 9.90 -46.38 8.50
CA SER A 369 10.15 -47.79 8.83
C SER A 369 10.22 -48.68 7.60
N THR A 370 9.51 -48.32 6.54
CA THR A 370 9.46 -49.07 5.27
C THR A 370 10.13 -48.33 4.10
N ALA A 371 10.38 -47.03 4.23
CA ALA A 371 11.02 -46.22 3.20
C ALA A 371 12.45 -46.69 2.92
N THR A 372 12.87 -46.61 1.67
CA THR A 372 14.28 -46.70 1.27
C THR A 372 15.00 -45.38 1.51
N ASP A 373 16.33 -45.37 1.38
CA ASP A 373 17.15 -44.15 1.48
C ASP A 373 16.84 -43.14 0.36
N THR A 374 16.44 -43.64 -0.82
CA THR A 374 15.99 -42.80 -1.93
C THR A 374 14.62 -42.20 -1.63
N ASP A 375 13.68 -42.98 -1.08
CA ASP A 375 12.33 -42.50 -0.78
C ASP A 375 12.35 -41.31 0.19
N ILE A 376 13.17 -41.38 1.25
CA ILE A 376 13.28 -40.27 2.20
C ILE A 376 13.87 -39.02 1.55
N SER A 377 14.93 -39.17 0.75
CA SER A 377 15.58 -38.05 0.07
C SER A 377 14.61 -37.37 -0.92
N THR A 378 13.90 -38.16 -1.73
CA THR A 378 12.91 -37.67 -2.70
C THR A 378 11.72 -37.01 -2.00
N ALA A 379 11.22 -37.58 -0.90
CA ALA A 379 10.14 -36.98 -0.14
C ALA A 379 10.53 -35.61 0.42
N ILE A 380 11.73 -35.48 1.00
CA ILE A 380 12.24 -34.21 1.52
C ILE A 380 12.40 -33.19 0.38
N ASP A 381 12.96 -33.59 -0.77
CA ASP A 381 13.12 -32.71 -1.92
C ASP A 381 11.80 -32.13 -2.43
N ASN A 382 10.73 -32.93 -2.35
CA ASN A 382 9.38 -32.54 -2.72
C ASN A 382 8.61 -31.79 -1.62
N ALA A 383 9.23 -31.50 -0.49
CA ALA A 383 8.64 -30.74 0.61
C ALA A 383 9.30 -29.38 0.80
N ASP A 384 8.58 -28.45 1.43
CA ASP A 384 9.10 -27.15 1.87
C ASP A 384 9.27 -27.12 3.40
N ILE A 385 8.35 -27.76 4.13
CA ILE A 385 8.42 -27.96 5.60
C ILE A 385 8.47 -29.45 5.89
N ILE A 386 9.45 -29.88 6.70
CA ILE A 386 9.59 -31.25 7.18
C ILE A 386 9.22 -31.28 8.65
N TRP A 387 8.25 -32.13 8.98
CA TRP A 387 7.68 -32.30 10.31
C TRP A 387 8.02 -33.68 10.84
N ILE A 388 8.81 -33.73 11.91
CA ILE A 388 9.25 -34.97 12.54
C ILE A 388 8.76 -34.94 13.99
N GLY A 389 7.83 -35.84 14.31
CA GLY A 389 7.33 -36.08 15.66
C GLY A 389 8.01 -37.29 16.31
N TYR A 390 7.21 -38.05 17.06
CA TYR A 390 7.62 -39.21 17.88
C TYR A 390 8.00 -40.46 17.06
N VAL A 391 9.09 -40.35 16.30
CA VAL A 391 9.65 -41.44 15.48
C VAL A 391 10.70 -42.19 16.29
N ALA A 392 10.63 -43.52 16.32
CA ALA A 392 11.66 -44.32 17.00
C ALA A 392 13.05 -44.10 16.37
N ASN A 393 14.04 -43.84 17.22
CA ASN A 393 15.42 -43.56 16.82
C ASN A 393 16.05 -44.75 16.08
N SER A 394 15.55 -45.97 16.26
CA SER A 394 15.95 -47.15 15.50
C SER A 394 15.67 -47.05 13.99
N TYR A 395 14.76 -46.18 13.56
CA TYR A 395 14.49 -45.91 12.13
C TYR A 395 15.36 -44.80 11.55
N LEU A 396 15.93 -43.94 12.40
CA LEU A 396 16.83 -42.84 12.03
C LEU A 396 18.11 -42.83 12.90
N PRO A 397 18.83 -43.96 13.03
CA PRO A 397 19.97 -44.02 13.92
C PRO A 397 21.11 -43.13 13.40
N VAL A 398 21.96 -42.66 14.32
CA VAL A 398 23.14 -41.84 14.01
C VAL A 398 23.99 -42.53 12.94
N GLY A 399 24.34 -41.79 11.89
CA GLY A 399 25.16 -42.30 10.77
C GLY A 399 24.40 -43.13 9.73
N SER A 400 23.12 -43.42 9.90
CA SER A 400 22.31 -44.06 8.86
C SER A 400 22.15 -43.16 7.63
N ALA A 401 22.05 -43.76 6.45
CA ALA A 401 21.84 -43.02 5.19
C ALA A 401 20.59 -42.11 5.25
N LYS A 402 19.50 -42.59 5.85
CA LYS A 402 18.27 -41.81 6.07
C LYS A 402 18.51 -40.56 6.92
N ARG A 403 19.23 -40.69 8.03
CA ARG A 403 19.56 -39.55 8.89
C ARG A 403 20.56 -38.60 8.23
N ASN A 404 21.55 -39.13 7.52
CA ASN A 404 22.49 -38.31 6.76
C ASN A 404 21.76 -37.50 5.68
N ALA A 405 20.75 -38.06 5.02
CA ALA A 405 19.91 -37.33 4.07
C ALA A 405 19.18 -36.14 4.73
N LEU A 406 18.61 -36.32 5.93
CA LEU A 406 18.03 -35.22 6.71
C LEU A 406 19.08 -34.13 7.01
N GLU A 407 20.25 -34.52 7.52
CA GLU A 407 21.33 -33.60 7.87
C GLU A 407 21.85 -32.83 6.65
N THR A 408 22.04 -33.50 5.51
CA THR A 408 22.39 -32.85 4.24
C THR A 408 21.33 -31.82 3.85
N LYS A 409 20.05 -32.17 3.89
CA LYS A 409 18.96 -31.27 3.49
C LYS A 409 18.77 -30.10 4.45
N ILE A 410 19.06 -30.28 5.74
CA ILE A 410 19.13 -29.17 6.70
C ILE A 410 20.27 -28.22 6.33
N ASN A 411 21.44 -28.76 5.95
CA ASN A 411 22.61 -27.95 5.57
C ASN A 411 22.47 -27.23 4.22
N GLU A 412 21.59 -27.70 3.33
CA GLU A 412 21.30 -27.03 2.06
C GLU A 412 20.58 -25.68 2.24
N LYS A 413 19.96 -25.41 3.39
CA LYS A 413 19.28 -24.13 3.71
C LYS A 413 18.16 -23.73 2.73
N LYS A 414 17.42 -24.71 2.22
CA LYS A 414 16.29 -24.50 1.28
C LYS A 414 14.92 -24.90 1.83
N LYS A 415 14.90 -25.53 2.99
CA LYS A 415 13.71 -26.15 3.60
C LYS A 415 13.71 -25.88 5.08
N PHE A 416 12.53 -25.85 5.67
CA PHE A 416 12.38 -25.67 7.10
C PHE A 416 12.10 -27.01 7.79
N PHE A 417 12.79 -27.28 8.89
CA PHE A 417 12.67 -28.51 9.66
C PHE A 417 12.10 -28.21 11.03
N PHE A 418 11.02 -28.90 11.39
CA PHE A 418 10.49 -28.96 12.74
C PHE A 418 10.72 -30.37 13.29
N VAL A 419 11.44 -30.46 14.41
CA VAL A 419 11.77 -31.73 15.05
C VAL A 419 11.33 -31.71 16.51
N ALA A 420 10.36 -32.56 16.84
CA ALA A 420 10.08 -32.89 18.22
C ALA A 420 11.24 -33.71 18.81
N ASN A 421 11.69 -33.33 20.00
CA ASN A 421 12.72 -34.02 20.77
C ASN A 421 12.06 -34.82 21.89
N ASP A 422 11.21 -35.77 21.51
CA ASP A 422 10.46 -36.61 22.44
C ASP A 422 11.33 -37.72 23.09
N SER A 423 12.61 -37.42 23.33
CA SER A 423 13.58 -38.34 23.90
C SER A 423 13.10 -38.82 25.27
N ASP A 424 13.00 -40.13 25.46
CA ASP A 424 12.75 -40.74 26.76
C ASP A 424 14.07 -40.98 27.52
N SER A 425 14.01 -41.57 28.72
CA SER A 425 15.20 -41.86 29.53
C SER A 425 16.22 -42.78 28.84
N GLY A 426 15.83 -43.49 27.78
CA GLY A 426 16.70 -44.37 27.00
C GLY A 426 17.19 -43.76 25.68
N GLY A 427 16.71 -42.56 25.29
CA GLY A 427 16.98 -41.97 23.98
C GLY A 427 16.39 -42.78 22.84
N ALA A 428 15.27 -43.48 23.07
CA ALA A 428 14.67 -44.42 22.12
C ALA A 428 13.95 -43.73 20.95
N TYR A 429 13.63 -42.44 21.07
CA TYR A 429 12.94 -41.63 20.06
C TYR A 429 13.86 -40.58 19.48
N PHE A 430 13.66 -40.26 18.20
CA PHE A 430 14.44 -39.29 17.46
C PHE A 430 14.27 -37.88 18.09
N PRO A 431 15.34 -37.06 18.17
CA PRO A 431 16.71 -37.31 17.71
C PRO A 431 17.53 -38.21 18.65
N GLY A 432 17.03 -38.53 19.84
CA GLY A 432 17.70 -39.32 20.87
C GLY A 432 18.83 -38.54 21.55
N PHE A 433 19.64 -39.21 22.36
CA PHE A 433 20.82 -38.59 23.02
C PHE A 433 21.98 -38.40 22.04
N SER A 434 21.77 -37.55 21.05
CA SER A 434 22.68 -37.36 19.94
C SER A 434 22.69 -35.91 19.46
N THR A 435 23.36 -35.66 18.34
CA THR A 435 23.43 -34.35 17.71
C THR A 435 22.72 -34.32 16.36
N LEU A 436 21.94 -33.28 16.09
CA LEU A 436 21.32 -33.03 14.79
C LEU A 436 21.40 -31.53 14.49
N ALA A 437 21.85 -31.15 13.29
CA ALA A 437 21.95 -29.74 12.88
C ALA A 437 22.76 -28.83 13.83
N GLY A 438 23.73 -29.41 14.55
CA GLY A 438 24.53 -28.70 15.57
C GLY A 438 23.85 -28.50 16.93
N TYR A 439 22.66 -29.09 17.13
CA TYR A 439 21.98 -29.17 18.42
C TYR A 439 22.37 -30.46 19.13
N ASN A 440 22.55 -30.41 20.44
CA ASN A 440 22.78 -31.59 21.29
C ASN A 440 21.54 -31.83 22.17
N PHE A 441 20.98 -33.03 22.08
CA PHE A 441 19.73 -33.39 22.71
C PHE A 441 19.93 -34.31 23.91
N GLY A 442 19.03 -34.19 24.88
CA GLY A 442 18.98 -35.03 26.06
C GLY A 442 17.55 -35.24 26.53
N TYR A 443 17.43 -35.95 27.66
CA TYR A 443 16.19 -36.16 28.40
C TYR A 443 16.16 -35.26 29.63
N ASP A 444 15.00 -34.64 29.88
CA ASP A 444 14.71 -33.92 31.11
C ASP A 444 13.92 -34.83 32.07
N THR A 445 12.69 -35.18 31.70
CA THR A 445 11.78 -35.91 32.61
C THR A 445 10.65 -36.64 31.86
N PHE A 446 9.98 -37.54 32.57
CA PHE A 446 8.76 -38.20 32.12
C PHE A 446 7.60 -37.72 32.99
N ALA A 447 6.95 -36.61 32.61
CA ALA A 447 5.94 -35.96 33.43
C ALA A 447 5.05 -35.01 32.61
N THR A 448 3.99 -34.51 33.26
CA THR A 448 3.32 -33.28 32.82
C THR A 448 3.99 -32.09 33.51
N ILE A 449 4.55 -31.17 32.72
CA ILE A 449 5.25 -29.98 33.21
C ILE A 449 4.70 -28.71 32.58
N GLN A 450 4.99 -27.58 33.22
CA GLN A 450 4.76 -26.25 32.69
C GLN A 450 6.10 -25.64 32.29
N THR A 451 6.31 -25.43 31.00
CA THR A 451 7.52 -24.81 30.47
C THR A 451 7.36 -23.30 30.44
N THR A 452 8.41 -22.56 30.76
CA THR A 452 8.35 -21.08 30.81
C THR A 452 8.56 -20.50 29.41
N VAL A 453 7.73 -19.54 29.04
CA VAL A 453 7.86 -18.77 27.79
C VAL A 453 8.99 -17.76 27.91
N LEU A 454 9.89 -17.76 26.92
CA LEU A 454 10.90 -16.71 26.76
C LEU A 454 10.38 -15.69 25.74
N GLU A 455 9.94 -14.53 26.25
CA GLU A 455 9.25 -13.51 25.45
C GLU A 455 10.14 -12.90 24.36
N GLY A 456 9.53 -12.56 23.22
CA GLY A 456 10.14 -11.74 22.19
C GLY A 456 11.07 -12.48 21.23
N GLU A 457 11.24 -13.79 21.43
CA GLU A 457 12.10 -14.64 20.61
C GLU A 457 11.28 -15.70 19.85
N GLY A 458 11.69 -16.00 18.61
CA GLY A 458 11.12 -17.08 17.81
C GLY A 458 9.59 -17.04 17.68
N PRO A 459 8.90 -18.19 17.76
CA PRO A 459 7.44 -18.26 17.57
C PRO A 459 6.62 -17.68 18.74
N MET A 460 7.26 -17.17 19.80
CA MET A 460 6.54 -16.47 20.88
C MET A 460 6.07 -15.07 20.48
N LYS A 461 6.53 -14.57 19.34
CA LYS A 461 6.09 -13.31 18.76
C LYS A 461 5.98 -13.45 17.24
N GLY A 462 4.78 -13.27 16.71
CA GLY A 462 4.51 -13.35 15.28
C GLY A 462 3.27 -12.56 14.89
N ILE A 463 2.87 -12.65 13.64
CA ILE A 463 1.72 -11.94 13.07
C ILE A 463 0.39 -12.37 13.70
N PHE A 464 0.33 -13.59 14.26
CA PHE A 464 -0.86 -14.07 14.96
C PHE A 464 -0.90 -13.66 16.44
N GLY A 465 0.12 -12.96 16.93
CA GLY A 465 0.16 -12.41 18.28
C GLY A 465 1.46 -12.70 19.01
N SER A 466 1.53 -12.18 20.24
CA SER A 466 2.65 -12.36 21.16
C SER A 466 2.20 -13.15 22.39
N ILE A 467 3.05 -14.05 22.87
CA ILE A 467 2.84 -14.80 24.11
C ILE A 467 3.73 -14.17 25.18
N PRO A 468 3.15 -13.61 26.27
CA PRO A 468 3.93 -12.96 27.32
C PRO A 468 4.86 -13.94 28.05
N GLY A 469 6.02 -13.47 28.49
CA GLY A 469 6.99 -14.31 29.24
C GLY A 469 6.49 -14.78 30.61
N THR A 470 5.40 -14.21 31.11
CA THR A 470 4.69 -14.68 32.32
C THR A 470 3.82 -15.91 32.09
N THR A 471 3.74 -16.38 30.84
CA THR A 471 2.92 -17.52 30.42
C THR A 471 3.72 -18.82 30.52
N THR A 472 3.01 -19.93 30.69
CA THR A 472 3.59 -21.28 30.61
C THR A 472 2.92 -22.09 29.52
N ILE A 473 3.67 -23.02 28.92
CA ILE A 473 3.17 -23.98 27.94
C ILE A 473 3.27 -25.38 28.55
N GLN A 474 2.13 -26.07 28.64
CA GLN A 474 2.10 -27.45 29.14
C GLN A 474 2.73 -28.40 28.12
N GLN A 475 3.59 -29.29 28.60
CA GLN A 475 4.05 -30.47 27.87
C GLN A 475 3.84 -31.72 28.72
N THR A 476 3.65 -32.86 28.08
CA THR A 476 3.26 -34.10 28.77
C THR A 476 3.99 -35.30 28.20
N ARG A 477 4.50 -36.18 29.08
CA ARG A 477 5.24 -37.42 28.81
C ARG A 477 6.73 -37.19 28.61
N SER A 478 7.28 -37.45 27.43
CA SER A 478 8.71 -37.61 27.22
C SER A 478 9.35 -36.26 26.95
N ILE A 479 9.61 -35.51 28.02
CA ILE A 479 10.17 -34.17 27.92
C ILE A 479 11.67 -34.28 27.68
N GLY A 480 12.09 -33.92 26.47
CA GLY A 480 13.49 -33.69 26.15
C GLY A 480 14.09 -32.43 26.79
N LYS A 481 15.39 -32.24 26.52
CA LYS A 481 16.09 -30.97 26.69
C LYS A 481 17.13 -30.76 25.61
N ILE A 482 17.54 -29.52 25.45
CA ILE A 482 18.57 -29.11 24.50
C ILE A 482 19.80 -28.69 25.32
N ASN A 483 20.82 -29.54 25.33
CA ASN A 483 22.04 -29.33 26.11
C ASN A 483 22.92 -28.22 25.50
N SER A 484 22.92 -28.11 24.17
CA SER A 484 23.59 -27.04 23.44
C SER A 484 22.96 -26.85 22.05
N TYR A 485 23.13 -25.66 21.49
CA TYR A 485 22.60 -25.28 20.17
C TYR A 485 23.59 -24.37 19.41
N PRO A 486 23.46 -24.26 18.07
CA PRO A 486 24.35 -23.44 17.26
C PRO A 486 24.32 -21.95 17.62
N VAL A 487 25.45 -21.27 17.40
CA VAL A 487 25.53 -19.80 17.55
C VAL A 487 24.48 -19.13 16.66
N GLY A 488 23.73 -18.19 17.25
CA GLY A 488 22.67 -17.46 16.56
C GLY A 488 21.28 -18.10 16.69
N ALA A 489 21.18 -19.36 17.15
CA ALA A 489 19.89 -19.94 17.51
C ALA A 489 19.36 -19.36 18.83
N LYS A 490 18.04 -19.34 18.97
CA LYS A 490 17.32 -18.62 20.01
C LYS A 490 16.41 -19.57 20.79
N PRO A 491 16.65 -19.78 22.10
CA PRO A 491 15.70 -20.51 22.92
C PRO A 491 14.42 -19.69 23.07
N PHE A 492 13.28 -20.36 23.04
CA PHE A 492 11.97 -19.73 23.22
C PHE A 492 11.12 -20.39 24.31
N LEU A 493 11.54 -21.56 24.81
CA LEU A 493 10.97 -22.21 25.98
C LEU A 493 12.04 -22.81 26.88
N MET A 494 11.76 -22.82 28.18
CA MET A 494 12.65 -23.34 29.22
C MET A 494 11.94 -24.35 30.11
N ASN A 495 12.63 -25.44 30.44
CA ASN A 495 12.18 -26.44 31.42
C ASN A 495 12.21 -25.87 32.84
N PRO A 496 11.43 -26.44 33.78
CA PRO A 496 11.46 -26.04 35.20
C PRO A 496 12.85 -26.13 35.86
N ASP A 497 13.72 -27.01 35.37
CA ASP A 497 15.09 -27.19 35.87
C ASP A 497 16.08 -26.13 35.31
N GLY A 498 15.60 -25.22 34.45
CA GLY A 498 16.40 -24.18 33.81
C GLY A 498 17.06 -24.61 32.49
N THR A 499 16.89 -25.86 32.05
CA THR A 499 17.39 -26.32 30.75
C THR A 499 16.51 -25.84 29.61
N TYR A 500 17.04 -25.78 28.39
CA TYR A 500 16.30 -25.31 27.23
C TYR A 500 15.34 -26.39 26.72
N ASN A 501 14.07 -26.02 26.59
CA ASN A 501 13.01 -26.90 26.11
C ASN A 501 12.84 -26.78 24.59
N ALA A 502 12.88 -25.56 24.06
CA ALA A 502 12.66 -25.33 22.65
C ALA A 502 13.57 -24.22 22.13
N VAL A 503 14.13 -24.45 20.95
CA VAL A 503 15.10 -23.55 20.31
C VAL A 503 14.79 -23.47 18.82
N VAL A 504 14.82 -22.25 18.28
CA VAL A 504 14.70 -21.98 16.85
C VAL A 504 16.03 -21.44 16.32
N GLY A 505 16.53 -22.04 15.25
CA GLY A 505 17.65 -21.53 14.47
C GLY A 505 17.17 -21.00 13.12
N ASP A 506 18.09 -20.97 12.18
CA ASP A 506 17.86 -20.46 10.83
C ASP A 506 16.72 -21.21 10.09
N ASN A 507 16.92 -22.51 9.82
CA ASN A 507 15.98 -23.35 9.08
C ASN A 507 15.55 -24.61 9.83
N PHE A 508 15.83 -24.63 11.14
CA PHE A 508 15.62 -25.76 12.02
C PHE A 508 15.04 -25.26 13.34
N MET A 509 13.94 -25.86 13.75
CA MET A 509 13.29 -25.62 15.03
C MET A 509 13.08 -26.94 15.74
N THR A 510 13.26 -26.93 17.04
CA THR A 510 12.96 -28.08 17.88
C THR A 510 12.23 -27.68 19.15
N VAL A 511 11.33 -28.56 19.57
CA VAL A 511 10.67 -28.54 20.87
C VAL A 511 10.86 -29.90 21.52
N SER A 512 11.05 -29.94 22.83
CA SER A 512 11.20 -31.16 23.62
C SER A 512 10.00 -32.10 23.65
N ASP A 513 8.78 -31.63 23.44
CA ASP A 513 7.63 -32.51 23.28
C ASP A 513 6.57 -31.82 22.44
N ASN A 514 5.96 -32.57 21.53
CA ASN A 514 5.00 -32.02 20.59
C ASN A 514 3.52 -32.23 20.96
N SER A 515 3.25 -32.76 22.16
CA SER A 515 1.92 -33.01 22.76
C SER A 515 1.02 -31.79 22.94
N TRP A 516 1.55 -30.58 22.74
CA TRP A 516 0.86 -29.29 22.89
C TRP A 516 -0.02 -28.84 21.70
N TYR A 517 -0.14 -29.69 20.67
CA TYR A 517 -1.10 -29.54 19.58
C TYR A 517 -1.78 -30.87 19.26
N ILE A 518 -1.53 -31.90 20.09
CA ILE A 518 -2.04 -33.24 19.96
C ILE A 518 -3.23 -33.33 20.91
N ASN A 519 -4.41 -33.20 20.30
CA ASN A 519 -5.74 -33.02 20.84
C ASN A 519 -6.06 -33.66 22.21
N TYR A 520 -5.50 -34.78 22.68
CA TYR A 520 -6.08 -35.51 23.84
C TYR A 520 -5.31 -35.47 25.18
N GLU A 521 -4.07 -34.98 25.23
CA GLU A 521 -3.22 -35.11 26.44
C GLU A 521 -2.92 -33.80 27.17
N SER A 522 -3.15 -32.68 26.51
CA SER A 522 -2.90 -31.36 27.05
C SER A 522 -4.18 -30.51 26.98
N THR A 523 -4.35 -29.59 27.92
CA THR A 523 -5.40 -28.56 27.83
C THR A 523 -4.91 -27.43 26.92
N ASP A 524 -4.56 -27.76 25.69
CA ASP A 524 -3.95 -26.88 24.69
C ASP A 524 -4.99 -26.15 23.81
N GLY A 525 -6.26 -26.51 23.95
CA GLY A 525 -7.35 -26.01 23.12
C GLY A 525 -7.26 -26.45 21.65
N PHE A 526 -6.55 -27.55 21.38
CA PHE A 526 -6.70 -28.34 20.16
C PHE A 526 -7.74 -29.46 20.36
N TYR A 527 -7.99 -29.92 21.60
CA TYR A 527 -9.24 -30.63 21.95
C TYR A 527 -10.44 -29.67 21.82
N ASN A 528 -11.40 -29.97 20.95
CA ASN A 528 -12.57 -29.11 20.68
C ASN A 528 -12.23 -27.64 20.33
N GLY A 529 -11.03 -27.40 19.81
CA GLY A 529 -10.57 -26.08 19.39
C GLY A 529 -11.23 -25.57 18.11
N THR A 530 -10.95 -24.32 17.76
CA THR A 530 -11.44 -23.72 16.51
C THR A 530 -10.35 -23.64 15.44
N THR A 531 -10.72 -23.21 14.24
CA THR A 531 -9.80 -22.99 13.12
C THR A 531 -9.01 -21.67 13.23
N SER A 532 -9.19 -20.87 14.28
CA SER A 532 -8.53 -19.57 14.42
C SER A 532 -7.12 -19.70 15.03
N CYS A 533 -6.18 -18.90 14.52
CA CYS A 533 -4.81 -18.87 15.04
C CYS A 533 -4.66 -18.03 16.32
N THR A 534 -5.68 -17.30 16.75
CA THR A 534 -5.60 -16.36 17.87
C THR A 534 -6.41 -16.80 19.09
N ASP A 535 -6.92 -18.03 19.09
CA ASP A 535 -7.83 -18.54 20.13
C ASP A 535 -7.19 -18.61 21.52
N ASN A 536 -5.94 -19.05 21.56
CA ASN A 536 -5.17 -19.24 22.79
C ASN A 536 -3.67 -19.24 22.48
N GLN A 537 -2.86 -19.23 23.53
CA GLN A 537 -1.39 -19.24 23.44
C GLN A 537 -0.82 -20.40 22.60
N TYR A 538 -1.41 -21.59 22.64
CA TYR A 538 -0.95 -22.75 21.87
C TYR A 538 -1.24 -22.59 20.37
N SER A 539 -2.41 -22.02 20.04
CA SER A 539 -2.80 -21.67 18.67
C SER A 539 -1.90 -20.58 18.10
N ILE A 540 -1.60 -19.55 18.89
CA ILE A 540 -0.68 -18.47 18.53
C ILE A 540 0.70 -19.05 18.25
N MET A 541 1.24 -19.85 19.19
CA MET A 541 2.54 -20.50 19.04
C MET A 541 2.58 -21.37 17.77
N PHE A 542 1.61 -22.28 17.59
CA PHE A 542 1.56 -23.17 16.42
C PHE A 542 1.52 -22.40 15.11
N CYS A 543 0.66 -21.39 15.00
CA CYS A 543 0.57 -20.61 13.76
C CYS A 543 1.81 -19.74 13.52
N ASN A 544 2.43 -19.19 14.58
CA ASN A 544 3.69 -18.46 14.48
C ASN A 544 4.87 -19.37 14.09
N ILE A 545 4.86 -20.67 14.45
CA ILE A 545 5.83 -21.65 13.95
C ILE A 545 5.73 -21.76 12.41
N PHE A 546 4.50 -21.89 11.89
CA PHE A 546 4.28 -21.97 10.45
C PHE A 546 4.55 -20.65 9.73
N GLU A 547 4.22 -19.51 10.34
CA GLU A 547 4.63 -18.19 9.87
C GLU A 547 6.16 -18.12 9.73
N THR A 548 6.89 -18.51 10.77
CA THR A 548 8.36 -18.52 10.79
C THR A 548 8.91 -19.38 9.65
N ALA A 549 8.39 -20.60 9.49
CA ALA A 549 8.80 -21.51 8.43
C ALA A 549 8.49 -20.97 7.03
N ILE A 550 7.31 -20.40 6.82
CA ILE A 550 6.89 -19.84 5.52
C ILE A 550 7.73 -18.62 5.16
N ASN A 551 7.99 -17.73 6.12
CA ASN A 551 8.86 -16.58 5.92
C ASN A 551 10.28 -17.03 5.56
N TYR A 552 10.79 -18.08 6.21
CA TYR A 552 12.07 -18.68 5.83
C TYR A 552 12.07 -19.17 4.37
N ILE A 553 11.05 -19.95 3.97
CA ILE A 553 10.94 -20.54 2.62
C ILE A 553 10.82 -19.46 1.54
N LYS A 554 10.00 -18.42 1.78
CA LYS A 554 9.86 -17.28 0.85
C LYS A 554 11.20 -16.55 0.65
N ASN A 555 11.96 -16.43 1.73
CA ASN A 555 13.26 -15.79 1.70
C ASN A 555 14.39 -16.73 1.24
N ASN A 556 14.13 -18.02 0.99
CA ASN A 556 15.12 -19.05 0.59
C ASN A 556 14.47 -20.13 -0.33
N PRO A 557 14.00 -19.78 -1.55
CA PRO A 557 13.20 -20.67 -2.39
C PRO A 557 13.97 -21.84 -3.03
#